data_AF-A0AAU9J6E5-F1
#
_entry.id   AF-A0AAU9J6E5-F1
#
_cell.length_a   1.000
_cell.length_b   1.000
_cell.length_c   1.000
_cell.angle_alpha   90.00
_cell.angle_beta   90.00
_cell.angle_gamma   90.00
#
_symmetry.space_group_name_H-M   'P 1'
#
loop_
_entity.id
_entity.type
_entity.pdbx_description
1 polymer ?
#
loop_
_entity_poly.entity_id
_entity_poly.type
_entity_poly.pdbx_seq_one_letter_code
_entity_poly.pdbx_strand_id
1 'polypeptide(L)'
;MSAGFREYHNIKPRTRAEREGMRDREAIERMRLKERSGGFHHYEEYPGISKPAASSSLYLPESERFDTDFAAEDKRRREMEYQSRQQNLNQRREQVINREVGRWETMENEDKKYQDMLNQKQSKWQAGQKNNLSAAYNPITLEYDSTEQGSRLKQQDDQIRYRAGMRMFNLDSKMNSEFNVVTGEPRRPPNLPPRPF
;
A
#
# COMPACT_ATOMS: atom_id res chain seq x y z
N MET A 1 28.26 5.32 108.44
CA MET A 1 27.22 5.51 107.41
C MET A 1 27.85 5.17 106.06
N SER A 2 27.43 4.08 105.42
CA SER A 2 27.94 3.66 104.10
C SER A 2 26.95 4.14 103.04
N ALA A 3 27.36 5.11 102.23
CA ALA A 3 26.57 5.60 101.09
C ALA A 3 26.73 4.64 99.91
N GLY A 4 25.67 3.91 99.58
CA GLY A 4 25.64 3.02 98.41
C GLY A 4 25.59 3.83 97.10
N PHE A 5 26.62 3.70 96.27
CA PHE A 5 26.64 4.23 94.92
C PHE A 5 25.64 3.44 94.05
N ARG A 6 24.71 4.12 93.37
CA ARG A 6 23.78 3.49 92.41
C ARG A 6 24.48 3.34 91.06
N GLU A 7 24.52 2.12 90.57
CA GLU A 7 25.05 1.78 89.25
C GLU A 7 24.08 2.25 88.16
N TYR A 8 24.58 3.06 87.21
CA TYR A 8 23.79 3.53 86.07
C TYR A 8 24.02 2.62 84.86
N HIS A 9 22.99 1.86 84.46
CA HIS A 9 23.04 1.06 83.24
C HIS A 9 22.63 1.90 82.03
N ASN A 10 23.57 2.14 81.12
CA ASN A 10 23.32 2.82 79.86
C ASN A 10 22.67 1.85 78.86
N ILE A 11 21.34 1.73 78.90
CA ILE A 11 20.57 0.89 77.97
C ILE A 11 20.17 1.75 76.77
N LYS A 12 20.51 1.30 75.55
CA LYS A 12 20.11 1.98 74.32
C LYS A 12 18.58 2.09 74.23
N PRO A 13 18.03 3.26 73.85
CA PRO A 13 16.59 3.43 73.73
C PRO A 13 16.04 2.56 72.60
N ARG A 14 14.88 1.93 72.85
CA ARG A 14 14.22 1.03 71.88
C ARG A 14 13.71 1.78 70.66
N THR A 15 13.83 1.16 69.50
CA THR A 15 13.31 1.70 68.24
C THR A 15 11.77 1.67 68.22
N ARG A 16 11.15 2.40 67.28
CA ARG A 16 9.67 2.43 67.16
C ARG A 16 9.11 1.05 66.80
N ALA A 17 9.78 0.33 65.90
CA ALA A 17 9.41 -1.03 65.51
C ALA A 17 9.45 -2.00 66.70
N GLU A 18 10.48 -1.91 67.55
CA GLU A 18 10.57 -2.71 68.78
C GLU A 18 9.44 -2.41 69.77
N ARG A 19 9.00 -1.15 69.86
CA ARG A 19 7.88 -0.75 70.74
C ARG A 19 6.53 -1.25 70.23
N GLU A 20 6.31 -1.22 68.91
CA GLU A 20 5.08 -1.73 68.29
C GLU A 20 5.04 -3.27 68.34
N GLY A 21 6.16 -3.94 68.09
CA GLY A 21 6.27 -5.40 68.22
C GLY A 21 6.04 -5.93 69.64
N MET A 22 6.33 -5.12 70.67
CA MET A 22 6.06 -5.46 72.08
C MET A 22 4.59 -5.31 72.51
N ARG A 23 3.70 -4.88 71.60
CA ARG A 23 2.24 -4.81 71.87
C ARG A 23 1.50 -6.08 71.46
N ASP A 24 2.07 -6.87 70.56
CA ASP A 24 1.47 -8.08 70.01
C ASP A 24 2.24 -9.32 70.48
N ARG A 25 1.52 -10.28 71.07
CA ARG A 25 2.11 -11.50 71.65
C ARG A 25 2.83 -12.31 70.58
N GLU A 26 2.30 -12.39 69.36
CA GLU A 26 2.96 -13.12 68.28
C GLU A 26 4.26 -12.46 67.82
N ALA A 27 4.27 -11.14 67.73
CA ALA A 27 5.46 -10.39 67.33
C ALA A 27 6.59 -10.52 68.38
N ILE A 28 6.25 -10.51 69.67
CA ILE A 28 7.20 -10.77 70.77
C ILE A 28 7.80 -12.16 70.65
N GLU A 29 6.98 -13.20 70.46
CA GLU A 29 7.47 -14.58 70.35
C GLU A 29 8.36 -14.76 69.11
N ARG A 30 8.04 -14.13 67.98
CA ARG A 30 8.92 -14.13 66.80
C ARG A 30 10.27 -13.48 67.09
N MET A 31 10.30 -12.34 67.77
CA MET A 31 11.58 -11.71 68.14
C MET A 31 12.40 -12.59 69.10
N ARG A 32 11.76 -13.18 70.12
CA ARG A 32 12.42 -14.09 71.06
C ARG A 32 13.00 -15.33 70.37
N LEU A 33 12.27 -15.89 69.40
CA LEU A 33 12.74 -17.02 68.60
C LEU A 33 13.94 -16.63 67.72
N LYS A 34 13.94 -15.41 67.14
CA LYS A 34 15.08 -14.87 66.38
C LYS A 34 16.32 -14.66 67.26
N GLU A 35 16.13 -14.17 68.49
CA GLU A 35 17.21 -13.90 69.45
C GLU A 35 17.67 -15.15 70.23
N ARG A 36 17.00 -16.30 70.05
CA ARG A 36 17.33 -17.54 70.75
C ARG A 36 18.66 -18.10 70.26
N SER A 37 19.72 -17.88 71.02
CA SER A 37 21.03 -18.50 70.80
C SER A 37 21.29 -19.59 71.84
N GLY A 38 21.51 -20.84 71.40
CA GLY A 38 21.90 -21.94 72.29
C GLY A 38 22.03 -23.27 71.56
N GLY A 39 23.06 -24.06 71.92
CA GLY A 39 23.33 -25.39 71.37
C GLY A 39 23.55 -25.39 69.85
N PHE A 40 24.73 -24.94 69.38
CA PHE A 40 25.21 -24.98 67.97
C PHE A 40 24.27 -24.50 66.85
N HIS A 41 23.04 -24.07 67.15
CA HIS A 41 22.05 -23.62 66.19
C HIS A 41 21.82 -22.11 66.35
N HIS A 42 22.00 -21.39 65.25
CA HIS A 42 21.65 -19.99 65.12
C HIS A 42 20.42 -19.88 64.22
N TYR A 43 19.46 -19.03 64.56
CA TYR A 43 18.30 -18.79 63.70
C TYR A 43 18.73 -17.94 62.50
N GLU A 44 18.79 -18.55 61.32
CA GLU A 44 18.98 -17.84 60.06
C GLU A 44 17.62 -17.63 59.37
N GLU A 45 17.26 -16.37 59.14
CA GLU A 45 16.04 -16.03 58.42
C GLU A 45 16.23 -16.32 56.92
N TYR A 46 15.58 -17.36 56.42
CA TYR A 46 15.55 -17.66 54.99
C TYR A 46 14.55 -16.72 54.30
N PRO A 47 15.00 -15.75 53.48
CA PRO A 47 14.11 -14.74 52.90
C PRO A 47 13.27 -15.28 51.72
N GLY A 48 13.43 -16.55 51.36
CA GLY A 48 12.77 -17.18 50.22
C GLY A 48 13.46 -16.89 48.89
N ILE A 49 13.07 -17.64 47.85
CA ILE A 49 13.62 -17.50 46.48
C ILE A 49 13.25 -16.14 45.86
N SER A 50 12.18 -15.50 46.34
CA SER A 50 11.68 -14.20 45.85
C SER A 50 12.55 -12.99 46.23
N LYS A 51 13.48 -13.16 47.18
CA LYS A 51 14.36 -12.11 47.67
C LYS A 51 15.81 -12.57 47.57
N PRO A 52 16.37 -12.59 46.34
CA PRO A 52 17.77 -12.95 46.14
C PRO A 52 18.66 -12.00 46.94
N ALA A 53 19.78 -12.53 47.44
CA ALA A 53 20.77 -11.74 48.17
C ALA A 53 21.34 -10.62 47.29
N ALA A 54 21.64 -9.45 47.88
CA ALA A 54 22.13 -8.28 47.16
C ALA A 54 23.39 -8.51 46.31
N SER A 55 24.20 -9.52 46.67
CA SER A 55 25.39 -9.95 45.96
C SER A 55 25.12 -10.88 44.77
N SER A 56 23.89 -11.35 44.60
CA SER A 56 23.48 -12.24 43.52
C SER A 56 23.20 -11.46 42.25
N SER A 57 23.50 -12.04 41.09
CA SER A 57 23.11 -11.48 39.78
C SER A 57 21.60 -11.41 39.57
N LEU A 58 20.82 -12.13 40.40
CA LEU A 58 19.36 -12.09 40.39
C LEU A 58 18.80 -10.92 41.22
N TYR A 59 19.64 -10.19 41.96
CA TYR A 59 19.19 -9.07 42.76
C TYR A 59 18.95 -7.84 41.92
N LEU A 60 17.69 -7.37 41.97
CA LEU A 60 17.29 -6.06 41.51
C LEU A 60 16.75 -5.26 42.70
N PRO A 61 17.12 -3.96 42.80
CA PRO A 61 16.52 -3.08 43.79
C PRO A 61 15.03 -2.91 43.49
N GLU A 62 14.21 -2.76 44.53
CA GLU A 62 12.75 -2.68 44.41
C GLU A 62 12.28 -1.60 43.43
N SER A 63 13.03 -0.51 43.32
CA SER A 63 12.78 0.60 42.38
C SER A 63 12.92 0.23 40.91
N GLU A 64 13.69 -0.81 40.60
CA GLU A 64 13.94 -1.30 39.23
C GLU A 64 13.17 -2.59 38.93
N ARG A 65 12.50 -3.19 39.93
CA ARG A 65 11.67 -4.38 39.73
C ARG A 65 10.39 -4.09 38.97
N PHE A 66 9.88 -2.87 39.08
CA PHE A 66 8.61 -2.46 38.48
C PHE A 66 8.82 -1.18 37.67
N ASP A 67 8.27 -1.16 36.46
CA ASP A 67 8.15 0.07 35.70
C ASP A 67 7.23 1.03 36.46
N THR A 68 7.82 2.10 36.99
CA THR A 68 7.10 3.08 37.81
C THR A 68 6.28 4.06 36.96
N ASP A 69 6.54 4.13 35.65
CA ASP A 69 5.90 5.05 34.71
C ASP A 69 4.78 4.40 33.89
N PHE A 70 3.85 3.74 34.58
CA PHE A 70 2.62 3.23 33.97
C PHE A 70 1.83 4.33 33.24
N ALA A 71 1.90 5.57 33.74
CA ALA A 71 1.18 6.70 33.18
C ALA A 71 1.68 7.06 31.76
N ALA A 72 3.00 7.04 31.52
CA ALA A 72 3.54 7.27 30.19
C ALA A 72 3.19 6.13 29.22
N GLU A 73 3.28 4.87 29.64
CA GLU A 73 2.91 3.74 28.80
C GLU A 73 1.41 3.73 28.45
N ASP A 74 0.53 3.99 29.42
CA ASP A 74 -0.90 4.10 29.16
C ASP A 74 -1.23 5.26 28.22
N LYS A 75 -0.54 6.39 28.37
CA LYS A 75 -0.68 7.54 27.44
C LYS A 75 -0.25 7.15 26.03
N ARG A 76 0.91 6.51 25.85
CA ARG A 76 1.40 6.03 24.55
C ARG A 76 0.40 5.08 23.91
N ARG A 77 -0.15 4.14 24.68
CA ARG A 77 -1.19 3.21 24.20
C ARG A 77 -2.42 3.96 23.69
N ARG A 78 -2.97 4.90 24.48
CA ARG A 78 -4.13 5.70 24.07
C ARG A 78 -3.86 6.56 22.84
N GLU A 79 -2.66 7.13 22.72
CA GLU A 79 -2.25 7.90 21.55
C GLU A 79 -2.17 7.02 20.30
N MET A 80 -1.58 5.82 20.39
CA MET A 80 -1.54 4.87 19.27
C MET A 80 -2.95 4.46 18.81
N GLU A 81 -3.84 4.14 19.75
CA GLU A 81 -5.23 3.80 19.43
C GLU A 81 -5.99 4.97 18.80
N TYR A 82 -5.75 6.20 19.28
CA TYR A 82 -6.34 7.40 18.70
C TYR A 82 -5.83 7.63 17.28
N GLN A 83 -4.50 7.56 17.07
CA GLN A 83 -3.89 7.73 15.76
C GLN A 83 -4.39 6.69 14.76
N SER A 84 -4.45 5.41 15.16
CA SER A 84 -5.00 4.35 14.31
C SER A 84 -6.45 4.62 13.92
N ARG A 85 -7.30 5.07 14.86
CA ARG A 85 -8.69 5.48 14.56
C ARG A 85 -8.75 6.65 13.58
N GLN A 86 -7.92 7.68 13.78
CA GLN A 86 -7.88 8.84 12.87
C GLN A 86 -7.40 8.44 11.47
N GLN A 87 -6.37 7.60 11.37
CA GLN A 87 -5.89 7.09 10.08
C GLN A 87 -6.98 6.33 9.33
N ASN A 88 -7.69 5.42 10.01
CA ASN A 88 -8.79 4.67 9.42
C ASN A 88 -9.92 5.61 8.92
N LEU A 89 -10.28 6.63 9.69
CA LEU A 89 -11.29 7.61 9.29
C LEU A 89 -10.83 8.42 8.08
N ASN A 90 -9.57 8.86 8.06
CA ASN A 90 -9.01 9.64 6.97
C ASN A 90 -8.93 8.81 5.68
N GLN A 91 -8.47 7.55 5.76
CA GLN A 91 -8.46 6.63 4.62
C GLN A 91 -9.86 6.41 4.06
N ARG A 92 -10.87 6.22 4.92
CA ARG A 92 -12.27 6.09 4.45
C ARG A 92 -12.77 7.35 3.75
N ARG A 93 -12.45 8.54 4.29
CA ARG A 93 -12.81 9.82 3.65
C ARG A 93 -12.14 9.96 2.28
N GLU A 94 -10.85 9.68 2.22
CA GLU A 94 -10.07 9.74 0.98
C GLU A 94 -10.64 8.78 -0.08
N GLN A 95 -11.00 7.55 0.30
CA GLN A 95 -11.64 6.60 -0.61
C GLN A 95 -12.97 7.12 -1.17
N VAL A 96 -13.80 7.74 -0.33
CA VAL A 96 -15.08 8.33 -0.78
C VAL A 96 -14.84 9.50 -1.72
N ILE A 97 -13.91 10.40 -1.37
CA ILE A 97 -13.55 11.55 -2.20
C ILE A 97 -13.03 11.07 -3.57
N ASN A 98 -12.10 10.12 -3.60
CA ASN A 98 -11.51 9.64 -4.85
C ASN A 98 -12.56 8.96 -5.76
N ARG A 99 -13.50 8.21 -5.18
CA ARG A 99 -14.62 7.62 -5.95
C ARG A 99 -15.52 8.71 -6.53
N GLU A 100 -15.83 9.72 -5.72
CA GLU A 100 -16.70 10.82 -6.12
C GLU A 100 -16.04 11.63 -7.24
N VAL A 101 -14.78 12.03 -7.06
CA VAL A 101 -13.98 12.74 -8.08
C VAL A 101 -13.95 11.94 -9.39
N GLY A 102 -13.64 10.65 -9.34
CA GLY A 102 -13.67 9.80 -10.54
C GLY A 102 -15.04 9.76 -11.21
N ARG A 103 -16.14 9.73 -10.44
CA ARG A 103 -17.49 9.82 -11.01
C ARG A 103 -17.72 11.16 -11.72
N TRP A 104 -17.36 12.27 -11.08
CA TRP A 104 -17.50 13.60 -11.68
C TRP A 104 -16.68 13.75 -12.97
N GLU A 105 -15.43 13.26 -12.97
CA GLU A 105 -14.59 13.25 -14.16
C GLU A 105 -15.20 12.43 -15.30
N THR A 106 -15.80 11.27 -15.00
CA THR A 106 -16.49 10.48 -16.04
C THR A 106 -17.68 11.22 -16.62
N MET A 107 -18.52 11.83 -15.78
CA MET A 107 -19.69 12.62 -16.23
C MET A 107 -19.26 13.83 -17.06
N GLU A 108 -18.26 14.58 -16.61
CA GLU A 108 -17.76 15.75 -17.35
C GLU A 108 -17.17 15.37 -18.71
N ASN A 109 -16.47 14.24 -18.78
CA ASN A 109 -15.93 13.73 -20.04
C ASN A 109 -17.04 13.27 -21.01
N GLU A 110 -18.09 12.64 -20.50
CA GLU A 110 -19.25 12.24 -21.29
C GLU A 110 -20.01 13.46 -21.83
N ASP A 111 -20.27 14.44 -20.96
CA ASP A 111 -20.92 15.69 -21.34
C ASP A 111 -20.10 16.44 -22.38
N LYS A 112 -18.77 16.53 -22.19
CA LYS A 112 -17.87 17.16 -23.16
C LYS A 112 -17.91 16.45 -24.52
N LYS A 113 -17.84 15.13 -24.55
CA LYS A 113 -17.95 14.35 -25.79
C LYS A 113 -19.29 14.59 -26.48
N TYR A 114 -20.38 14.64 -25.71
CA TYR A 114 -21.71 14.90 -26.23
C TYR A 114 -21.80 16.31 -26.85
N GLN A 115 -21.30 17.33 -26.13
CA GLN A 115 -21.25 18.70 -26.63
C GLN A 115 -20.38 18.82 -27.89
N ASP A 116 -19.21 18.19 -27.92
CA ASP A 116 -18.34 18.15 -29.09
C ASP A 116 -19.04 17.50 -30.29
N MET A 117 -19.76 16.41 -30.06
CA MET A 117 -20.52 15.70 -31.08
C MET A 117 -21.70 16.55 -31.59
N LEU A 118 -22.40 17.29 -30.72
CA LEU A 118 -23.42 18.26 -31.12
C LEU A 118 -22.82 19.41 -31.94
N ASN A 119 -21.71 19.99 -31.48
CA ASN A 119 -20.99 21.06 -32.18
C ASN A 119 -20.51 20.60 -33.58
N GLN A 120 -20.02 19.37 -33.69
CA GLN A 120 -19.64 18.77 -34.97
C GLN A 120 -20.86 18.59 -35.89
N LYS A 121 -21.99 18.09 -35.37
CA LYS A 121 -23.24 17.96 -36.14
C LYS A 121 -23.77 19.32 -36.59
N GLN A 122 -23.69 20.35 -35.74
CA GLN A 122 -24.11 21.70 -36.06
C GLN A 122 -23.21 22.34 -37.12
N SER A 123 -21.88 22.20 -37.01
CA SER A 123 -20.93 22.73 -38.01
C SER A 123 -21.06 22.02 -39.37
N LYS A 124 -21.35 20.71 -39.37
CA LYS A 124 -21.59 19.90 -40.57
C LYS A 124 -23.09 19.77 -40.83
N TRP A 125 -23.82 20.87 -40.76
CA TRP A 125 -25.26 20.88 -41.02
C TRP A 125 -25.55 20.39 -42.45
N GLN A 126 -25.95 19.12 -42.58
CA GLN A 126 -26.27 18.46 -43.85
C GLN A 126 -27.78 18.27 -44.06
N ALA A 127 -28.62 18.83 -43.19
CA ALA A 127 -30.07 18.75 -43.35
C ALA A 127 -30.48 19.40 -44.68
N GLY A 128 -31.08 18.61 -45.58
CA GLY A 128 -31.49 19.05 -46.91
C GLY A 128 -30.48 18.81 -48.04
N GLN A 129 -29.29 18.25 -47.76
CA GLN A 129 -28.42 17.76 -48.84
C GLN A 129 -29.07 16.52 -49.47
N LYS A 130 -29.22 16.53 -50.80
CA LYS A 130 -29.71 15.37 -51.54
C LYS A 130 -28.73 14.21 -51.32
N ASN A 131 -29.23 13.00 -51.13
CA ASN A 131 -28.39 11.80 -51.16
C ASN A 131 -27.73 11.75 -52.56
N ASN A 132 -26.42 12.02 -52.63
CA ASN A 132 -25.66 11.79 -53.85
C ASN A 132 -25.75 10.29 -54.15
N LEU A 133 -26.28 9.94 -55.32
CA LEU A 133 -26.37 8.54 -55.73
C LEU A 133 -24.95 7.94 -55.79
N SER A 134 -24.82 6.77 -55.18
CA SER A 134 -23.74 5.77 -55.23
C SER A 134 -22.45 6.14 -55.98
N ALA A 135 -21.34 6.20 -55.23
CA ALA A 135 -19.92 6.26 -55.67
C ALA A 135 -19.58 7.34 -56.71
N ALA A 136 -18.52 8.11 -56.47
CA ALA A 136 -18.02 9.13 -57.41
C ALA A 136 -17.27 8.50 -58.63
N TYR A 137 -17.92 7.51 -59.26
CA TYR A 137 -17.44 6.73 -60.39
C TYR A 137 -18.58 6.47 -61.36
N ASN A 138 -18.37 6.82 -62.63
CA ASN A 138 -19.34 6.61 -63.68
C ASN A 138 -19.09 5.26 -64.37
N PRO A 139 -19.98 4.26 -64.23
CA PRO A 139 -19.78 2.94 -64.82
C PRO A 139 -19.92 2.90 -66.36
N ILE A 140 -20.45 3.96 -66.99
CA ILE A 140 -20.61 4.04 -68.43
C ILE A 140 -19.33 4.59 -69.09
N THR A 141 -18.81 5.70 -68.57
CA THR A 141 -17.57 6.30 -69.09
C THR A 141 -16.30 5.67 -68.51
N LEU A 142 -16.43 4.89 -67.42
CA LEU A 142 -15.32 4.33 -66.65
C LEU A 142 -14.39 5.39 -66.03
N GLU A 143 -14.92 6.60 -65.84
CA GLU A 143 -14.20 7.73 -65.29
C GLU A 143 -14.67 8.06 -63.88
N TYR A 144 -13.74 8.50 -63.04
CA TYR A 144 -14.05 9.09 -61.74
C TYR A 144 -14.56 10.51 -61.94
N ASP A 145 -15.46 10.96 -61.06
CA ASP A 145 -15.93 12.34 -61.11
C ASP A 145 -14.78 13.33 -60.87
N SER A 146 -14.84 14.51 -61.49
CA SER A 146 -13.87 15.60 -61.28
C SER A 146 -13.97 16.28 -59.91
N THR A 147 -14.78 15.74 -59.00
CA THR A 147 -14.96 16.24 -57.63
C THR A 147 -13.85 15.75 -56.70
N GLU A 148 -13.74 16.37 -55.53
CA GLU A 148 -12.84 15.91 -54.46
C GLU A 148 -13.17 14.46 -54.03
N GLN A 149 -14.46 14.10 -54.06
CA GLN A 149 -14.91 12.73 -53.74
C GLN A 149 -14.42 11.72 -54.80
N GLY A 150 -14.49 12.06 -56.09
CA GLY A 150 -13.94 11.22 -57.16
C GLY A 150 -12.43 11.08 -57.07
N SER A 151 -11.73 12.16 -56.74
CA SER A 151 -10.27 12.15 -56.51
C SER A 151 -9.89 11.23 -55.35
N ARG A 152 -10.64 11.29 -54.23
CA ARG A 152 -10.43 10.40 -53.07
C ARG A 152 -10.70 8.94 -53.41
N LEU A 153 -11.77 8.65 -54.14
CA LEU A 153 -12.12 7.29 -54.57
C LEU A 153 -11.02 6.71 -55.48
N LYS A 154 -10.55 7.50 -56.45
CA LYS A 154 -9.43 7.14 -57.32
C LYS A 154 -8.17 6.79 -56.52
N GLN A 155 -7.79 7.63 -55.56
CA GLN A 155 -6.63 7.37 -54.69
C GLN A 155 -6.77 6.06 -53.91
N GLN A 156 -7.95 5.78 -53.36
CA GLN A 156 -8.21 4.53 -52.64
C GLN A 156 -8.10 3.31 -53.55
N ASP A 157 -8.69 3.36 -54.74
CA ASP A 157 -8.62 2.27 -55.72
C ASP A 157 -7.20 2.04 -56.21
N ASP A 158 -6.44 3.11 -56.49
CA ASP A 158 -5.04 3.02 -56.89
C ASP A 158 -4.18 2.38 -55.79
N GLN A 159 -4.45 2.69 -54.51
CA GLN A 159 -3.81 2.02 -53.38
C GLN A 159 -4.17 0.54 -53.30
N ILE A 160 -5.43 0.18 -53.54
CA ILE A 160 -5.87 -1.23 -53.56
C ILE A 160 -5.18 -1.99 -54.69
N ARG A 161 -5.13 -1.41 -55.90
CA ARG A 161 -4.42 -1.99 -57.06
C ARG A 161 -2.94 -2.16 -56.77
N TYR A 162 -2.30 -1.17 -56.15
CA TYR A 162 -0.90 -1.26 -55.76
C TYR A 162 -0.64 -2.38 -54.75
N ARG A 163 -1.48 -2.48 -53.70
CA ARG A 163 -1.38 -3.55 -52.71
C ARG A 163 -1.60 -4.94 -53.33
N ALA A 164 -2.54 -5.06 -54.25
CA ALA A 164 -2.78 -6.30 -54.99
C ALA A 164 -1.57 -6.68 -55.85
N GLY A 165 -0.99 -5.72 -56.57
CA GLY A 165 0.25 -5.92 -57.33
C GLY A 165 1.41 -6.35 -56.44
N MET A 166 1.63 -5.68 -55.31
CA MET A 166 2.68 -6.05 -54.35
C MET A 166 2.48 -7.45 -53.78
N ARG A 167 1.22 -7.83 -53.50
CA ARG A 167 0.90 -9.20 -53.08
C ARG A 167 1.24 -10.21 -54.19
N MET A 168 0.88 -9.92 -55.43
CA MET A 168 1.20 -10.76 -56.58
C MET A 168 2.72 -10.92 -56.76
N PHE A 169 3.47 -9.83 -56.69
CA PHE A 169 4.93 -9.86 -56.74
C PHE A 169 5.56 -10.67 -55.60
N ASN A 170 5.09 -10.47 -54.37
CA ASN A 170 5.59 -11.21 -53.22
C ASN A 170 5.27 -12.71 -53.29
N LEU A 171 4.09 -13.08 -53.79
CA LEU A 171 3.73 -14.48 -54.00
C LEU A 171 4.57 -15.10 -55.10
N ASP A 172 4.73 -14.41 -56.23
CA ASP A 172 5.52 -14.87 -57.37
C ASP A 172 6.99 -15.10 -56.96
N SER A 173 7.60 -14.13 -56.28
CA SER A 173 8.99 -14.22 -55.82
C SER A 173 9.25 -15.33 -54.81
N LYS A 174 8.25 -15.76 -54.03
CA LYS A 174 8.44 -16.76 -52.96
C LYS A 174 8.03 -18.17 -53.36
N MET A 175 7.04 -18.31 -54.24
CA MET A 175 6.36 -19.58 -54.49
C MET A 175 6.62 -20.15 -55.90
N ASN A 176 7.19 -19.36 -56.82
CA ASN A 176 7.47 -19.81 -58.19
C ASN A 176 8.98 -19.99 -58.43
N SER A 177 9.30 -20.82 -59.43
CA SER A 177 10.65 -20.97 -59.97
C SER A 177 11.00 -19.82 -60.92
N GLU A 178 12.29 -19.54 -61.08
CA GLU A 178 12.82 -18.50 -61.97
C GLU A 178 12.56 -18.76 -63.46
N PHE A 179 12.07 -19.94 -63.83
CA PHE A 179 11.81 -20.36 -65.19
C PHE A 179 10.35 -20.77 -65.39
N ASN A 180 9.83 -20.57 -66.60
CA ASN A 180 8.54 -21.08 -67.03
C ASN A 180 8.61 -22.60 -67.23
N VAL A 181 7.77 -23.35 -66.51
CA VAL A 181 7.75 -24.83 -66.55
C VAL A 181 7.32 -25.41 -67.90
N VAL A 182 6.69 -24.63 -68.79
CA VAL A 182 6.23 -25.09 -70.11
C VAL A 182 7.28 -24.83 -71.20
N THR A 183 7.94 -23.66 -71.18
CA THR A 183 8.87 -23.24 -72.24
C THR A 183 10.34 -23.29 -71.83
N GLY A 184 10.65 -23.40 -70.53
CA GLY A 184 12.01 -23.35 -70.00
C GLY A 184 12.66 -21.96 -70.01
N GLU A 185 11.99 -20.95 -70.55
CA GLU A 185 12.51 -19.57 -70.60
C GLU A 185 12.50 -18.91 -69.21
N PRO A 186 13.40 -17.93 -68.95
CA PRO A 186 13.38 -17.16 -67.71
C PRO A 186 12.05 -16.42 -67.55
N ARG A 187 11.45 -16.58 -66.37
CA ARG A 187 10.16 -15.97 -66.02
C ARG A 187 10.35 -14.47 -65.81
N ARG A 188 9.47 -13.67 -66.41
CA ARG A 188 9.48 -12.21 -66.22
C ARG A 188 8.77 -11.86 -64.91
N PRO A 189 9.31 -10.91 -64.12
CA PRO A 189 8.64 -10.47 -62.91
C PRO A 189 7.29 -9.83 -63.25
N PRO A 190 6.28 -9.97 -62.38
CA PRO A 190 4.97 -9.36 -62.60
C PRO A 190 5.09 -7.83 -62.64
N ASN A 191 4.35 -7.21 -63.58
CA ASN A 191 4.32 -5.77 -63.71
C ASN A 191 3.59 -5.14 -62.51
N LEU A 192 4.33 -4.38 -61.70
CA LEU A 192 3.78 -3.65 -60.55
C LEU A 192 3.22 -2.30 -61.02
N PRO A 193 1.97 -1.95 -60.63
CA PRO A 193 1.47 -0.60 -60.88
C PRO A 193 2.33 0.44 -60.13
N PRO A 194 2.40 1.69 -60.61
CA PRO A 194 3.15 2.75 -59.95
C PRO A 194 2.62 2.96 -58.53
N ARG A 195 3.52 3.31 -57.61
CA ARG A 195 3.13 3.62 -56.23
C ARG A 195 2.26 4.89 -56.23
N PRO A 196 1.02 4.83 -55.70
CA PRO A 196 0.20 6.03 -55.56
C PRO A 196 0.81 6.96 -54.51
N PHE A 197 0.76 8.26 -54.79
CA PHE A 197 1.22 9.34 -53.90
C PHE A 197 0.16 9.68 -52.84
#